data_AF-A0A1M3BNG8-F1
#
_entry.id   AF-A0A1M3BNG8-F1
#
_cell.length_a   1.000
_cell.length_b   1.000
_cell.length_c   1.000
_cell.angle_alpha   90.00
_cell.angle_beta   90.00
_cell.angle_gamma   90.00
#
_symmetry.space_group_name_H-M   'P 1'
#
loop_
_entity.id
_entity.type
_entity.pdbx_description
1 polymer ?
#
loop_
_entity_poly.entity_id
_entity_poly.type
_entity_poly.pdbx_seq_one_letter_code
_entity_poly.pdbx_strand_id
1 'polypeptide(L)'
;MNDLDFSQFDMPTDSSAAMITTRSTVEKAEPESISVVGNTAPGSRRYTLLVPLRVDGKWLRHVTLRAVQQGDIDDFGTGRIEGIRAFVCRIADLDPSVFAAMNFVDSAAIHQMFGDMVPEFVLEGMK
;
A
#
# COMPACT_ATOMS: atom_id res chain seq x y z
N MET A 1 7.94 -50.30 -25.44
CA MET A 1 6.65 -50.04 -24.77
C MET A 1 6.80 -50.56 -23.36
N ASN A 2 6.90 -49.67 -22.37
CA ASN A 2 6.94 -50.05 -20.96
C ASN A 2 5.53 -49.86 -20.41
N ASP A 3 4.87 -50.98 -20.10
CA ASP A 3 3.63 -51.00 -19.34
C ASP A 3 3.93 -50.63 -17.88
N LEU A 4 3.43 -49.48 -17.45
CA LEU A 4 3.41 -49.09 -16.05
C LEU A 4 2.14 -49.67 -15.42
N ASP A 5 2.33 -50.62 -14.53
CA ASP A 5 1.28 -51.28 -13.76
C ASP A 5 0.81 -50.37 -12.60
N PHE A 6 -0.46 -49.99 -12.60
CA PHE A 6 -1.10 -49.09 -11.63
C PHE A 6 -1.93 -49.85 -10.56
N SER A 7 -1.64 -51.13 -10.32
CA SER A 7 -2.41 -51.96 -9.39
C SER A 7 -2.02 -51.83 -7.90
N GLN A 8 -1.36 -50.74 -7.49
CA GLN A 8 -0.85 -50.58 -6.12
C GLN A 8 -1.30 -49.30 -5.39
N PHE A 9 -2.49 -48.78 -5.72
CA PHE A 9 -3.11 -47.72 -4.92
C PHE A 9 -4.19 -48.30 -4.02
N ASP A 10 -3.75 -48.91 -2.93
CA ASP A 10 -4.60 -49.38 -1.83
C ASP A 10 -5.01 -48.17 -0.98
N MET A 11 -6.27 -47.72 -1.08
CA MET A 11 -6.83 -46.66 -0.24
C MET A 11 -7.54 -47.28 0.96
N PRO A 12 -7.01 -47.13 2.19
CA PRO A 12 -7.81 -47.37 3.38
C PRO A 12 -8.72 -46.17 3.64
N THR A 13 -9.99 -46.32 3.26
CA THR A 13 -11.12 -45.60 3.86
C THR A 13 -11.38 -46.16 5.25
N ASP A 14 -11.13 -45.38 6.32
CA ASP A 14 -12.12 -45.13 7.38
C ASP A 14 -11.71 -44.08 8.43
N SER A 15 -12.72 -43.30 8.83
CA SER A 15 -13.04 -42.82 10.19
C SER A 15 -12.17 -41.87 11.02
N SER A 16 -12.88 -40.83 11.49
CA SER A 16 -12.83 -40.16 12.81
C SER A 16 -11.78 -39.08 13.10
N ALA A 17 -12.26 -37.85 12.99
CA ALA A 17 -12.38 -36.84 14.06
C ALA A 17 -11.42 -36.90 15.28
N ALA A 18 -10.78 -35.74 15.46
CA ALA A 18 -10.52 -35.01 16.72
C ALA A 18 -9.09 -35.01 17.30
N MET A 19 -8.70 -33.76 17.62
CA MET A 19 -7.66 -33.31 18.55
C MET A 19 -6.20 -33.38 18.12
N ILE A 20 -5.68 -32.24 17.66
CA ILE A 20 -4.33 -31.80 18.04
C ILE A 20 -4.43 -30.43 18.70
N THR A 21 -3.92 -30.40 19.92
CA THR A 21 -3.89 -29.30 20.87
C THR A 21 -2.68 -28.40 20.61
N THR A 22 -2.88 -27.11 20.89
CA THR A 22 -1.89 -26.04 21.17
C THR A 22 -0.72 -25.83 20.22
N ARG A 23 -0.85 -24.81 19.35
CA ARG A 23 0.28 -23.94 19.00
C ARG A 23 0.14 -22.62 19.77
N SER A 24 0.81 -22.54 20.92
CA SER A 24 1.26 -21.25 21.45
C SER A 24 2.31 -20.72 20.48
N THR A 25 2.06 -19.57 19.84
CA THR A 25 3.12 -18.83 19.17
C THR A 25 2.76 -17.35 19.07
N VAL A 26 3.26 -16.63 20.09
CA VAL A 26 3.67 -15.22 20.06
C VAL A 26 2.60 -14.23 19.63
N GLU A 27 1.89 -13.70 20.63
CA GLU A 27 1.33 -12.35 20.60
C GLU A 27 2.49 -11.37 20.33
N LYS A 28 2.78 -11.14 19.05
CA LYS A 28 3.71 -10.10 18.63
C LYS A 28 2.96 -8.79 18.84
N ALA A 29 3.13 -8.23 20.03
CA ALA A 29 2.70 -6.87 20.36
C ALA A 29 2.97 -5.98 19.15
N GLU A 30 1.89 -5.54 18.47
CA GLU A 30 2.01 -4.67 17.31
C GLU A 30 2.64 -3.36 17.78
N PRO A 31 3.87 -3.02 17.37
CA PRO A 31 4.45 -1.75 17.75
C PRO A 31 3.72 -0.67 16.97
N GLU A 32 3.20 0.30 17.72
CA GLU A 32 2.43 1.48 17.31
C GLU A 32 2.72 1.90 15.86
N SER A 33 1.80 1.55 14.97
CA SER A 33 1.82 2.05 13.60
C SER A 33 1.64 3.56 13.64
N ILE A 34 2.51 4.32 12.98
CA ILE A 34 2.07 5.61 12.47
C ILE A 34 1.02 5.28 11.40
N SER A 35 -0.24 5.26 11.82
CA SER A 35 -1.24 5.91 10.99
C SER A 35 -0.76 7.35 10.95
N VAL A 36 -0.16 7.80 9.83
CA VAL A 36 0.00 9.24 9.60
C VAL A 36 -1.42 9.73 9.77
N VAL A 37 -1.67 10.47 10.86
CA VAL A 37 -3.01 10.67 11.43
C VAL A 37 -3.85 11.14 10.27
N GLY A 38 -4.69 10.23 9.78
CA GLY A 38 -5.53 10.47 8.64
C GLY A 38 -6.46 11.55 9.12
N ASN A 39 -6.20 12.78 8.71
CA ASN A 39 -7.28 13.73 8.61
C ASN A 39 -8.18 13.11 7.54
N THR A 40 -9.13 12.27 7.98
CA THR A 40 -10.10 11.54 7.14
C THR A 40 -11.10 12.55 6.61
N ALA A 41 -10.58 13.56 5.93
CA ALA A 41 -11.35 14.58 5.26
C ALA A 41 -12.11 13.89 4.12
N PRO A 42 -13.32 14.38 3.79
CA PRO A 42 -14.06 13.89 2.63
C PRO A 42 -13.16 13.88 1.38
N GLY A 43 -13.13 12.73 0.68
CA GLY A 43 -12.30 12.56 -0.51
C GLY A 43 -10.86 12.09 -0.27
N SER A 44 -10.43 11.84 0.97
CA SER A 44 -9.15 11.18 1.23
C SER A 44 -9.17 9.71 0.82
N ARG A 45 -8.07 9.20 0.25
CA ARG A 45 -7.89 7.78 -0.08
C ARG A 45 -6.71 7.19 0.68
N ARG A 46 -6.87 5.97 1.21
CA ARG A 46 -5.84 5.27 1.98
C ARG A 46 -5.36 4.05 1.22
N TYR A 47 -4.04 3.92 1.12
CA TYR A 47 -3.36 2.76 0.54
C TYR A 47 -2.56 2.02 1.63
N THR A 48 -2.62 0.69 1.61
CA THR A 48 -1.81 -0.16 2.48
C THR A 48 -0.58 -0.62 1.71
N LEU A 49 0.61 -0.31 2.24
CA LEU A 49 1.89 -0.69 1.64
C LEU A 49 2.06 -2.21 1.69
N LEU A 50 2.47 -2.79 0.57
CA LEU A 50 2.82 -4.21 0.48
C LEU A 50 4.10 -4.51 1.25
N VAL A 51 5.06 -3.58 1.19
CA VAL A 51 6.31 -3.68 1.95
C VAL A 51 6.37 -2.52 2.96
N PRO A 52 6.17 -2.80 4.26
CA PRO A 52 6.29 -1.78 5.30
C PRO A 52 7.68 -1.13 5.29
N LEU A 53 7.70 0.20 5.38
CA LEU A 53 8.93 0.98 5.47
C LEU A 53 9.18 1.44 6.89
N ARG A 54 10.44 1.66 7.26
CA ARG A 54 10.80 2.27 8.55
C ARG A 54 11.12 3.75 8.35
N VAL A 55 10.31 4.61 8.94
CA VAL A 55 10.45 6.07 8.88
C VAL A 55 10.47 6.59 10.31
N ASP A 56 11.49 7.37 10.68
CA ASP A 56 11.68 7.92 12.03
C ASP A 56 11.53 6.89 13.16
N GLY A 57 12.08 5.70 12.92
CA GLY A 57 12.06 4.60 13.88
C GLY A 57 10.75 3.80 13.93
N LYS A 58 9.68 4.24 13.27
CA LYS A 58 8.36 3.59 13.25
C LYS A 58 8.06 2.94 11.90
N TRP A 59 7.12 1.98 11.90
CA TRP A 59 6.71 1.29 10.67
C TRP A 59 5.59 2.05 9.96
N LEU A 60 5.88 2.52 8.77
CA LEU A 60 4.89 3.02 7.81
C LEU A 60 4.26 1.81 7.12
N ARG A 61 2.98 1.60 7.38
CA ARG A 61 2.17 0.56 6.72
C ARG A 61 1.10 1.13 5.80
N HIS A 62 0.77 2.41 5.98
CA HIS A 62 -0.33 3.04 5.27
C HIS A 62 0.10 4.42 4.81
N VAL A 63 -0.35 4.78 3.62
CA VAL A 63 -0.22 6.11 3.06
C VAL A 63 -1.62 6.64 2.82
N THR A 64 -1.90 7.86 3.28
CA THR A 64 -3.19 8.52 3.09
C THR A 64 -2.99 9.71 2.18
N LEU A 65 -3.66 9.72 1.03
CA LEU A 65 -3.72 10.88 0.14
C LEU A 65 -4.93 11.71 0.56
N ARG A 66 -4.70 12.96 0.94
CA ARG A 66 -5.80 13.91 1.15
C ARG A 66 -6.40 14.34 -0.18
N ALA A 67 -7.65 14.80 -0.15
CA ALA A 67 -8.27 15.41 -1.33
C ALA A 67 -7.44 16.60 -1.81
N VAL A 68 -7.32 16.73 -3.14
CA VAL A 68 -6.64 17.86 -3.78
C VAL A 68 -7.42 19.14 -3.47
N GLN A 69 -6.71 20.18 -3.03
CA GLN A 69 -7.31 21.49 -2.77
C GLN A 69 -6.94 22.47 -3.87
N GLN A 70 -7.75 23.53 -4.04
CA GLN A 70 -7.48 24.59 -5.01
C GLN A 70 -6.08 25.17 -4.83
N GLY A 71 -5.63 25.38 -3.60
CA GLY A 71 -4.30 25.90 -3.32
C GLY A 71 -3.16 25.00 -3.81
N ASP A 72 -3.35 23.68 -3.88
CA ASP A 72 -2.34 22.78 -4.46
C ASP A 72 -2.27 22.91 -5.98
N ILE A 73 -3.43 23.12 -6.63
CA ILE A 73 -3.50 23.36 -8.08
C ILE A 73 -2.84 24.70 -8.42
N ASP A 74 -3.10 25.73 -7.61
CA ASP A 74 -2.49 27.05 -7.79
C ASP A 74 -0.97 27.01 -7.53
N ASP A 75 -0.52 26.32 -6.47
CA ASP A 75 0.91 26.12 -6.18
C ASP A 75 1.60 25.31 -7.30
N PHE A 76 0.90 24.36 -7.92
CA PHE A 76 1.40 23.63 -9.08
C PHE A 76 1.49 24.54 -10.33
N GLY A 77 0.42 25.29 -10.64
CA GLY A 77 0.39 26.20 -11.78
C GLY A 77 1.39 27.37 -11.67
N THR A 78 1.76 27.77 -10.46
CA THR A 78 2.79 28.78 -10.20
C THR A 78 4.22 28.21 -10.13
N GLY A 79 4.38 26.89 -10.23
CA GLY A 79 5.68 26.21 -10.20
C GLY A 79 6.29 26.05 -8.80
N ARG A 80 5.54 26.29 -7.72
CA ARG A 80 6.00 26.03 -6.34
C ARG A 80 6.06 24.55 -6.02
N ILE A 81 5.20 23.76 -6.67
CA ILE A 81 5.27 22.30 -6.64
C ILE A 81 5.93 21.82 -7.92
N GLU A 82 7.16 21.35 -7.80
CA GLU A 82 7.95 20.90 -8.94
C GLU A 82 7.57 19.46 -9.33
N GLY A 83 6.53 19.36 -10.15
CA GLY A 83 6.13 18.11 -10.83
C GLY A 83 5.24 17.18 -10.02
N ILE A 84 4.82 16.09 -10.68
CA ILE A 84 3.84 15.12 -10.15
C ILE A 84 4.30 14.52 -8.84
N ARG A 85 5.57 14.12 -8.73
CA ARG A 85 6.08 13.47 -7.53
C ARG A 85 6.04 14.40 -6.31
N ALA A 86 6.40 15.67 -6.48
CA ALA A 86 6.31 16.66 -5.41
C ALA A 86 4.84 16.88 -5.00
N PHE A 87 3.92 16.90 -5.98
CA PHE A 87 2.50 17.00 -5.71
C PHE A 87 2.00 15.83 -4.87
N VAL A 88 2.28 14.59 -5.31
CA VAL A 88 1.92 13.36 -4.59
C VAL A 88 2.45 13.39 -3.16
N CYS A 89 3.72 13.76 -2.96
CA CYS A 89 4.31 13.85 -1.63
C CYS A 89 3.58 14.88 -0.75
N ARG A 90 3.20 16.04 -1.31
CA ARG A 90 2.47 17.10 -0.59
C ARG A 90 1.06 16.69 -0.19
N ILE A 91 0.34 15.93 -1.01
CA ILE A 91 -1.00 15.44 -0.65
C ILE A 91 -0.97 14.21 0.25
N ALA A 92 0.12 13.43 0.18
CA ALA A 92 0.33 12.28 1.05
C ALA A 92 0.92 12.66 2.42
N ASP A 93 1.32 13.92 2.58
CA ASP A 93 2.09 14.41 3.73
C ASP A 93 3.34 13.54 4.00
N LEU A 94 4.06 13.24 2.93
CA LEU A 94 5.24 12.38 2.94
C LEU A 94 6.48 13.14 2.52
N ASP A 95 7.60 12.82 3.18
CA ASP A 95 8.91 13.29 2.73
C ASP A 95 9.28 12.64 1.36
N PRO A 96 9.82 13.39 0.39
CA PRO A 96 10.21 12.87 -0.92
C PRO A 96 11.18 11.69 -0.86
N SER A 97 12.01 11.60 0.18
CA SER A 97 12.94 10.48 0.42
C SER A 97 12.21 9.19 0.81
N VAL A 98 11.12 9.29 1.57
CA VAL A 98 10.27 8.14 1.91
C VAL A 98 9.61 7.60 0.65
N PHE A 99 9.10 8.47 -0.20
CA PHE A 99 8.55 8.09 -1.50
C PHE A 99 9.62 7.47 -2.43
N ALA A 100 10.87 7.94 -2.34
CA ALA A 100 12.01 7.37 -3.09
C ALA A 100 12.35 5.93 -2.65
N ALA A 101 12.19 5.66 -1.35
CA ALA A 101 12.52 4.38 -0.74
C ALA A 101 11.41 3.33 -0.89
N MET A 102 10.22 3.72 -1.35
CA MET A 102 9.13 2.78 -1.64
C MET A 102 9.52 1.82 -2.75
N ASN A 103 9.03 0.59 -2.64
CA ASN A 103 9.13 -0.33 -3.75
C ASN A 103 8.33 0.22 -4.95
N PHE A 104 8.69 -0.24 -6.15
CA PHE A 104 8.04 0.22 -7.38
C PHE A 104 6.52 0.01 -7.36
N VAL A 105 6.05 -1.14 -6.89
CA VAL A 105 4.62 -1.51 -6.90
C VAL A 105 3.79 -0.55 -6.03
N ASP A 106 4.24 -0.28 -4.81
CA ASP A 106 3.60 0.63 -3.87
C ASP A 106 3.63 2.07 -4.41
N SER A 107 4.77 2.51 -4.96
CA SER A 107 4.89 3.84 -5.55
C SER A 107 3.98 4.04 -6.77
N ALA A 108 3.86 3.03 -7.64
CA ALA A 108 3.00 3.05 -8.81
C ALA A 108 1.52 3.05 -8.42
N ALA A 109 1.15 2.27 -7.40
CA ALA A 109 -0.22 2.26 -6.89
C ALA A 109 -0.62 3.62 -6.30
N ILE A 110 0.28 4.27 -5.56
CA ILE A 110 0.05 5.62 -5.04
C ILE A 110 -0.07 6.64 -6.18
N HIS A 111 0.76 6.53 -7.22
CA HIS A 111 0.66 7.37 -8.41
C HIS A 111 -0.67 7.19 -9.16
N GLN A 112 -1.13 5.95 -9.32
CA GLN A 112 -2.44 5.68 -9.93
C GLN A 112 -3.56 6.30 -9.09
N MET A 113 -3.51 6.10 -7.77
CA MET A 113 -4.51 6.66 -6.86
C MET A 113 -4.54 8.20 -6.90
N PHE A 114 -3.39 8.85 -7.09
CA PHE A 114 -3.31 10.28 -7.35
C PHE A 114 -4.00 10.66 -8.66
N GLY A 115 -3.72 9.95 -9.75
CA GLY A 115 -4.36 10.20 -11.05
C GLY A 115 -5.89 10.12 -10.98
N ASP A 116 -6.43 9.19 -10.19
CA ASP A 116 -7.88 9.05 -10.00
C ASP A 116 -8.50 10.17 -9.14
N MET A 117 -7.70 10.92 -8.37
CA MET A 117 -8.15 11.98 -7.47
C MET A 117 -8.04 13.37 -8.09
N VAL A 118 -7.15 13.53 -9.06
CA VAL A 118 -6.80 14.82 -9.66
C VAL A 118 -7.65 15.05 -10.90
N PRO A 119 -8.21 16.27 -11.10
CA PRO A 119 -8.91 16.59 -12.32
C PRO A 119 -8.04 16.44 -13.58
N GLU A 120 -8.62 15.95 -14.67
CA GLU A 120 -7.89 15.64 -15.90
C GLU A 120 -7.11 16.85 -16.47
N PHE A 121 -7.66 18.07 -16.39
CA PHE A 121 -6.98 19.28 -16.86
C PHE A 121 -5.65 19.56 -16.13
N VAL A 122 -5.54 19.13 -14.86
CA VAL A 122 -4.28 19.24 -14.10
C VAL A 122 -3.27 18.22 -14.63
N LEU A 123 -3.72 17.01 -14.95
CA LEU A 123 -2.88 15.95 -15.54
C LEU A 123 -2.43 16.30 -16.97
N GLU A 124 -3.26 16.99 -17.74
CA GLU A 124 -2.90 17.48 -19.08
C GLU A 124 -1.85 18.60 -19.03
N GLY A 125 -1.97 19.52 -18.06
CA GLY A 125 -0.95 20.54 -17.80
C GLY A 125 0.38 20.00 -17.27
N MET A 126 0.45 18.70 -16.97
CA MET A 126 1.65 18.00 -16.48
C MET A 126 2.43 17.26 -17.58
N LYS A 127 1.91 17.15 -18.81
CA LYS A 127 2.57 16.51 -19.96
C LYS A 127 3.48 17.49 -20.70
#